data_AF-A0A969HAJ9-F1
#
_entry.id   AF-A0A969HAJ9-F1
#
_cell.length_a   1.000
_cell.length_b   1.000
_cell.length_c   1.000
_cell.angle_alpha   90.00
_cell.angle_beta   90.00
_cell.angle_gamma   90.00
#
_symmetry.space_group_name_H-M   'P 1'
#
loop_
_entity.id
_entity.type
_entity.pdbx_description
1 polymer ?
#
loop_
_entity_poly.entity_id
_entity_poly.type
_entity_poly.pdbx_seq_one_letter_code
_entity_poly.pdbx_strand_id
1 'polypeptide(L)' 'MLSGIRLAHTQNRVLRIGSCRIQIWGETKPCEQMDDAWLGLKEAMYGNWAGGAFGVILDDGEIAVGDIVEWVEEEGRQPQ' A
#
# COMPACT_ATOMS: atom_id res chain seq x y z
N MET A 1 4.00 9.31 4.73
CA MET A 1 4.88 8.20 4.29
C MET A 1 4.88 7.13 5.38
N LEU A 2 4.78 5.85 5.00
CA LEU A 2 4.90 4.74 5.95
C LEU A 2 6.37 4.38 6.17
N SER A 3 6.75 4.02 7.40
CA SER A 3 8.10 3.60 7.75
C SER A 3 8.06 2.18 8.34
N GLY A 4 9.07 1.36 8.03
CA GLY A 4 9.20 0.01 8.60
C GLY A 4 8.26 -1.07 8.02
N ILE A 5 7.39 -0.71 7.07
CA ILE A 5 6.45 -1.63 6.41
C ILE A 5 6.84 -1.79 4.93
N ARG A 6 7.02 -3.03 4.46
CA ARG A 6 7.22 -3.34 3.04
C ARG A 6 5.87 -3.58 2.37
N LEU A 7 5.57 -2.80 1.34
CA LEU A 7 4.35 -2.92 0.53
C LEU A 7 4.53 -3.83 -0.70
N ALA A 8 5.76 -4.01 -1.17
CA ALA A 8 6.02 -4.84 -2.33
C ALA A 8 5.51 -6.28 -2.12
N HIS A 9 4.80 -6.81 -3.11
CA HIS A 9 4.25 -8.17 -3.12
C HIS A 9 3.22 -8.47 -2.01
N THR A 10 2.54 -7.47 -1.45
CA THR A 10 1.51 -7.67 -0.41
C THR A 10 0.08 -7.66 -0.97
N GLN A 11 -0.10 -8.09 -2.21
CA GLN A 11 -1.40 -8.19 -2.88
C GLN A 11 -2.33 -9.08 -2.05
N ASN A 12 -3.59 -8.67 -1.91
CA ASN A 12 -4.63 -9.32 -1.10
C ASN A 12 -4.37 -9.34 0.41
N ARG A 13 -3.32 -8.68 0.92
CA ARG A 13 -3.12 -8.52 2.37
C ARG A 13 -3.87 -7.29 2.88
N VAL A 14 -4.30 -7.36 4.13
CA VAL A 14 -4.98 -6.26 4.81
C VAL A 14 -3.99 -5.51 5.71
N LEU A 15 -3.83 -4.22 5.45
CA LEU A 15 -3.03 -3.30 6.25
C LEU A 15 -3.97 -2.50 7.17
N ARG A 16 -3.68 -2.50 8.47
CA ARG A 16 -4.35 -1.62 9.43
C ARG A 16 -3.52 -0.35 9.63
N ILE A 17 -4.17 0.79 9.59
CA ILE A 17 -3.60 2.11 9.93
C ILE A 17 -4.57 2.75 10.92
N GLY A 18 -4.17 2.85 12.19
CA GLY A 18 -5.05 3.35 13.25
C GLY A 18 -6.30 2.45 13.37
N SER A 19 -7.48 3.02 13.14
CA SER A 19 -8.76 2.28 13.11
C SER A 19 -9.15 1.75 11.73
N CYS A 20 -8.52 2.21 10.65
CA CYS A 20 -8.90 1.87 9.29
C CYS A 20 -8.18 0.62 8.80
N ARG A 21 -8.89 -0.26 8.08
CA ARG A 21 -8.30 -1.40 7.37
C ARG A 21 -8.36 -1.18 5.86
N ILE A 22 -7.25 -1.50 5.19
CA ILE A 22 -7.06 -1.32 3.76
C ILE A 22 -6.62 -2.65 3.15
N GLN A 23 -7.41 -3.20 2.24
CA GLN A 23 -6.99 -4.36 1.44
C GLN A 23 -6.11 -3.89 0.29
N ILE A 24 -4.85 -4.32 0.26
CA ILE A 24 -3.92 -3.97 -0.81
C ILE A 24 -4.27 -4.76 -2.06
N TRP A 25 -4.49 -4.07 -3.17
CA TRP A 25 -4.79 -4.67 -4.47
C TRP A 25 -3.56 -4.78 -5.36
N GLY A 26 -2.63 -3.84 -5.26
CA GLY A 26 -1.44 -3.86 -6.09
C GLY A 26 -0.57 -2.62 -5.95
N GLU A 27 0.40 -2.54 -6.87
CA GLU A 27 1.32 -1.42 -7.01
C GLU A 27 0.65 -0.22 -7.68
N THR A 28 0.97 0.98 -7.18
CA THR A 28 0.70 2.22 -7.91
C THR A 28 1.70 2.34 -9.05
N LYS A 29 1.27 1.99 -10.27
CA LYS A 29 2.15 2.05 -11.45
C LYS A 29 2.53 3.51 -11.77
N PRO A 30 3.83 3.81 -11.91
CA PRO A 30 4.27 5.15 -12.30
C PRO A 30 3.80 5.49 -13.72
N CYS A 31 3.36 6.74 -13.92
CA CYS A 31 2.82 7.22 -15.20
C CYS A 31 3.69 8.35 -15.79
N GLU A 32 3.37 8.81 -16.99
CA GLU A 32 4.16 9.87 -17.67
C GLU A 32 4.19 11.18 -16.87
N GLN A 33 3.18 11.45 -16.04
CA GLN A 33 3.17 12.62 -15.14
C GLN A 33 4.35 12.60 -14.15
N MET A 34 4.91 11.43 -13.84
CA MET A 34 6.12 11.35 -13.01
C MET A 34 7.36 11.81 -13.78
N ASP A 35 7.48 11.46 -15.06
CA ASP A 35 8.58 11.95 -15.90
C ASP A 35 8.46 13.46 -16.17
N ASP A 36 7.24 13.98 -16.27
CA ASP A 36 7.00 15.43 -16.36
C ASP A 36 7.49 16.18 -15.12
N ALA A 37 7.38 15.56 -13.93
CA ALA A 37 7.91 16.12 -12.68
C ALA A 37 9.44 16.05 -12.63
N TRP A 38 10.02 14.95 -13.10
CA TRP A 38 11.46 14.80 -13.24
C TRP A 38 11.79 13.69 -14.25
N LEU A 39 12.59 14.02 -15.27
CA LEU A 39 12.99 13.08 -16.33
C LEU A 39 13.65 11.79 -15.77
N GLY A 40 13.04 10.62 -16.02
CA GLY A 40 13.54 9.32 -15.58
C GLY A 40 13.00 8.87 -14.22
N LEU A 41 12.12 9.67 -13.60
CA LEU A 41 11.47 9.31 -12.33
C LEU A 41 10.53 8.11 -12.50
N LYS A 42 9.85 7.99 -13.63
CA LYS A 42 8.97 6.84 -13.91
C LYS A 42 9.74 5.53 -13.85
N GLU A 43 10.88 5.46 -14.54
CA GLU A 43 11.75 4.27 -14.56
C GLU A 43 12.33 3.98 -13.17
N ALA A 44 12.77 5.01 -12.45
CA ALA A 44 13.27 4.87 -11.08
C ALA A 44 12.20 4.32 -10.11
N MET A 45 10.92 4.65 -10.34
CA MET A 45 9.80 4.24 -9.48
C MET A 45 9.16 2.91 -9.89
N TYR A 46 9.51 2.34 -11.06
CA TYR A 46 8.92 1.10 -11.58
C TYR A 46 9.39 -0.14 -10.81
N GLY A 47 10.57 -0.08 -10.21
CA GLY A 47 11.13 -1.18 -9.44
C GLY A 47 10.49 -1.29 -8.06
N ASN A 48 10.12 -2.52 -7.67
CA ASN A 48 9.82 -2.88 -6.28
C ASN A 48 8.75 -2.01 -5.60
N TRP A 49 7.72 -1.56 -6.33
CA TRP A 49 6.62 -0.77 -5.78
C TRP A 49 7.07 0.54 -5.14
N ALA A 50 8.13 1.15 -5.69
CA ALA A 50 8.60 2.46 -5.25
C ALA A 50 7.55 3.57 -5.52
N GLY A 51 6.63 3.34 -6.46
CA GLY A 51 5.42 4.17 -6.64
C GLY A 51 4.38 4.07 -5.52
N GLY A 52 4.52 3.11 -4.62
CA GLY A 52 3.56 2.84 -3.55
C GLY A 52 2.58 1.73 -3.92
N ALA A 53 1.56 1.56 -3.08
CA ALA A 53 0.49 0.58 -3.27
C ALA A 53 -0.87 1.26 -3.24
N PHE A 54 -1.85 0.65 -3.89
CA PHE A 54 -3.25 1.04 -3.82
C PHE A 54 -4.10 -0.11 -3.26
N GLY A 55 -5.27 0.24 -2.73
CA GLY A 55 -6.17 -0.70 -2.08
C GLY A 55 -7.57 -0.14 -1.87
N VAL A 56 -8.42 -0.98 -1.27
CA VAL A 56 -9.81 -0.65 -0.94
C VAL A 56 -9.93 -0.51 0.57
N ILE A 57 -10.63 0.54 1.02
CA ILE A 57 -10.96 0.74 2.43
C ILE A 57 -12.06 -0.25 2.82
N LEU A 58 -11.81 -1.05 3.86
CA LEU A 58 -12.76 -2.04 4.36
C LEU A 58 -13.67 -1.46 5.46
N ASP A 59 -13.18 -0.48 6.23
CA ASP A 59 -13.92 0.17 7.31
C ASP A 59 -13.67 1.67 7.29
N ASP A 60 -14.70 2.44 7.60
CA ASP A 60 -14.57 3.87 7.85
C ASP A 60 -13.85 4.14 9.18
N GLY A 61 -13.21 5.30 9.25
CA GLY A 61 -12.50 5.73 10.43
C GLY A 61 -11.57 6.90 10.14
N GLU A 62 -11.02 7.45 11.21
CA GLU A 62 -10.03 8.52 11.13
C GLU A 62 -8.62 7.92 11.15
N ILE A 63 -7.71 8.53 10.40
CA ILE A 63 -6.28 8.24 10.45
C ILE A 63 -5.51 9.52 10.76
N ALA A 64 -4.46 9.39 11.56
CA ALA A 64 -3.59 10.47 11.96
C ALA A 64 -2.11 10.12 11.76
N VAL A 65 -1.26 11.15 11.66
CA VAL A 65 0.19 10.96 11.68
C VAL A 65 0.59 10.41 13.05
N GLY A 66 1.33 9.30 13.06
CA GLY A 66 1.74 8.62 14.28
C GLY A 66 0.91 7.38 14.61
N ASP A 67 -0.17 7.12 13.86
CA ASP A 67 -0.94 5.89 14.04
C ASP A 67 -0.11 4.63 13.77
N ILE A 68 -0.44 3.59 14.54
CA ILE A 68 0.18 2.27 14.39
C ILE A 68 -0.24 1.69 13.05
N VAL A 69 0.76 1.14 12.36
CA VAL A 69 0.59 0.47 11.08
C VAL A 69 1.07 -0.97 11.18
N GLU A 70 0.18 -1.90 10.88
CA GLU A 70 0.48 -3.34 10.97
C GLU A 70 -0.29 -4.15 9.95
N TRP A 71 0.22 -5.34 9.64
CA TRP A 71 -0.50 -6.30 8.84
C TRP A 71 -1.51 -7.04 9.71
N VAL A 72 -2.76 -7.10 9.26
CA VAL A 72 -3.76 -7.93 9.89
C VAL A 72 -3.52 -9.37 9.44
N GLU A 73 -3.39 -10.29 10.40
CA GLU A 73 -3.40 -11.72 10.12
C GLU A 73 -4.83 -12.12 9.75
N GLU A 74 -5.05 -12.72 8.57
CA GLU A 74 -6.33 -13.37 8.30
C GLU A 74 -6.39 -14.67 9.12
N GLU A 75 -7.04 -14.64 10.29
CA GLU A 75 -7.50 -15.86 10.94
C GLU A 75 -8.53 -16.55 10.02
N GLY A 76 -8.09 -17.59 9.32
CA GLY A 76 -8.98 -18.61 8.76
C GLY A 76 -9.43 -18.40 7.32
N ARG A 77 -8.54 -18.66 6.36
CA ARG A 77 -8.96 -19.35 5.14
C ARG A 77 -8.62 -20.84 5.29
N GLN A 78 -9.52 -21.58 5.92
CA GLN A 78 -9.55 -23.04 5.74
C GLN A 78 -9.81 -23.29 4.24
N PRO A 79 -8.96 -24.08 3.55
CA PRO A 79 -9.29 -24.52 2.20
C PRO A 79 -10.52 -25.42 2.27
N GLN A 80 -11.52 -25.10 1.46
CA GLN A 80 -12.65 -25.97 1.15
C GLN A 80 -12.40 -26.68 -0.17
#